data_AF-A0A8J5QBQ7-F1
#
_entry.id   AF-A0A8J5QBQ7-F1
#
_cell.length_a   1.000
_cell.length_b   1.000
_cell.length_c   1.000
_cell.angle_alpha   90.00
_cell.angle_beta   90.00
_cell.angle_gamma   90.00
#
_symmetry.space_group_name_H-M   'P 1'
#
loop_
_entity.id
_entity.type
_entity.pdbx_description
1 polymer ?
#
loop_
_entity_poly.entity_id
_entity_poly.type
_entity_poly.pdbx_seq_one_letter_code
_entity_poly.pdbx_strand_id
1 'polypeptide(L)'
;MKLTNFPTLIPAFTAQIAINDPFVITSNLLNIPFLPKAGTLISEPGYEPPLEATFIHGSDFIRRDPDGQWVKLEVTSVARDTSGSLLRFSYNGVVNMAGDEGKVIRGDTNATTTGFGNAFVQIRFETDAPGLKLLQDKLYVGSGRFVIEEDRPVIVEYKISEVSAQCNKGSKND
;
A
#
# COMPACT_ATOMS: atom_id res chain seq x y z
N MET A 1 -25.84 -13.07 6.40
CA MET A 1 -26.44 -11.84 6.94
C MET A 1 -25.84 -10.67 6.18
N LYS A 2 -26.63 -9.88 5.43
CA LYS A 2 -26.10 -8.69 4.74
C LYS A 2 -26.11 -7.56 5.76
N LEU A 3 -24.94 -7.21 6.29
CA LEU A 3 -24.79 -6.07 7.20
C LEU A 3 -25.11 -4.80 6.39
N THR A 4 -26.17 -4.09 6.75
CA THR A 4 -26.59 -2.85 6.11
C THR A 4 -25.88 -1.65 6.77
N ASN A 5 -25.63 -0.59 6.00
CA ASN A 5 -25.03 0.68 6.44
C ASN A 5 -23.56 0.65 6.89
N PHE A 6 -22.83 -0.46 6.66
CA PHE A 6 -21.38 -0.50 6.83
C PHE A 6 -20.67 -0.11 5.53
N PRO A 7 -19.47 0.49 5.60
CA PRO A 7 -18.63 0.69 4.42
C PRO A 7 -18.34 -0.63 3.71
N THR A 8 -18.18 -0.54 2.40
CA THR A 8 -17.76 -1.63 1.51
C THR A 8 -16.44 -1.28 0.85
N LEU A 9 -15.70 -2.30 0.41
CA LEU A 9 -14.43 -2.13 -0.28
C LEU A 9 -14.60 -2.46 -1.77
N ILE A 10 -14.11 -1.57 -2.63
CA ILE A 10 -14.05 -1.76 -4.09
C ILE A 10 -12.58 -1.93 -4.46
N PRO A 11 -12.16 -3.06 -5.06
CA PRO A 11 -10.79 -3.22 -5.55
C PRO A 11 -10.41 -2.08 -6.48
N ALA A 12 -9.29 -1.41 -6.18
CA ALA A 12 -8.90 -0.16 -6.82
C ALA A 12 -7.53 -0.24 -7.49
N PHE A 13 -6.50 -0.68 -6.76
CA PHE A 13 -5.14 -0.71 -7.28
C PHE A 13 -4.35 -1.91 -6.78
N THR A 14 -3.33 -2.29 -7.54
CA THR A 14 -2.17 -3.03 -7.07
C THR A 14 -0.97 -2.11 -7.04
N ALA A 15 -0.29 -2.03 -5.90
CA ALA A 15 1.04 -1.42 -5.80
C ALA A 15 2.09 -2.53 -5.63
N GLN A 16 3.15 -2.51 -6.44
CA GLN A 16 4.33 -3.34 -6.26
C GLN A 16 5.54 -2.44 -6.08
N ILE A 17 6.20 -2.56 -4.93
CA ILE A 17 7.28 -1.65 -4.53
C ILE A 17 8.54 -2.48 -4.28
N ALA A 18 9.49 -2.43 -5.20
CA ALA A 18 10.83 -2.95 -4.93
C ALA A 18 11.55 -2.05 -3.91
N ILE A 19 12.18 -2.67 -2.91
CA ILE A 19 12.87 -1.97 -1.82
C ILE A 19 14.36 -2.29 -1.79
N ASN A 20 15.15 -1.33 -1.28
CA ASN A 20 16.56 -1.51 -0.96
C ASN A 20 16.74 -2.07 0.45
N ASP A 21 17.99 -2.40 0.77
CA ASP A 21 18.39 -2.75 2.13
C ASP A 21 18.04 -1.63 3.13
N PRO A 22 17.65 -2.00 4.37
CA PRO A 22 17.25 -1.04 5.38
C PRO A 22 18.43 -0.26 5.94
N PHE A 23 18.26 1.05 6.15
CA PHE A 23 19.13 1.86 7.00
C PHE A 23 18.65 1.79 8.44
N VAL A 24 19.53 1.35 9.35
CA VAL A 24 19.23 1.30 10.79
C VAL A 24 19.44 2.69 11.39
N ILE A 25 18.37 3.33 11.86
CA ILE A 25 18.44 4.63 12.54
C ILE A 25 18.56 4.42 14.05
N THR A 26 17.74 3.53 14.61
CA THR A 26 17.82 3.08 16.00
C THR A 26 17.48 1.59 16.07
N SER A 27 17.56 0.97 17.26
CA SER A 27 17.14 -0.42 17.47
C SER A 27 15.66 -0.68 17.10
N ASN A 28 14.81 0.35 17.12
CA ASN A 28 13.37 0.25 16.86
C ASN A 28 12.91 1.07 15.65
N LEU A 29 13.83 1.68 14.88
CA LEU A 29 13.49 2.50 13.73
C LEU A 29 14.43 2.21 12.56
N LEU A 30 13.83 1.78 11.46
CA LEU A 30 14.49 1.56 10.18
C LEU A 30 13.94 2.54 9.14
N ASN A 31 14.77 2.94 8.20
CA ASN A 31 14.32 3.52 6.94
C ASN A 31 14.56 2.52 5.81
N ILE A 32 13.54 2.27 5.00
CA ILE A 32 13.61 1.36 3.85
C ILE A 32 13.36 2.20 2.59
N PRO A 33 14.41 2.54 1.84
CA PRO A 33 14.26 3.27 0.59
C PRO A 33 13.64 2.38 -0.48
N PHE A 34 12.83 2.98 -1.35
CA PHE A 34 12.37 2.31 -2.56
C PHE A 34 13.53 2.21 -3.55
N LEU A 35 13.55 1.13 -4.33
CA LEU A 35 14.43 1.05 -5.50
C LEU A 35 13.86 1.97 -6.60
N PRO A 36 14.58 3.01 -7.03
CA PRO A 36 14.04 4.00 -7.97
C PRO A 36 13.58 3.37 -9.29
N LYS A 37 12.38 3.73 -9.74
CA LYS A 37 11.78 3.25 -11.01
C LYS A 37 11.58 1.74 -11.12
N ALA A 38 11.62 1.01 -10.00
CA ALA A 38 11.46 -0.44 -9.96
C ALA A 38 10.16 -0.89 -9.28
N GLY A 39 9.17 0.00 -9.19
CA GLY A 39 7.85 -0.30 -8.63
C GLY A 39 6.74 0.38 -9.40
N THR A 40 5.54 -0.19 -9.32
CA THR A 40 4.36 0.22 -10.07
C THR A 40 3.15 0.43 -9.16
N LEU A 41 2.23 1.28 -9.62
CA LEU A 41 0.89 1.45 -9.08
C LEU A 41 -0.08 1.38 -10.25
N ILE A 42 -0.90 0.34 -10.29
CA ILE A 42 -1.76 0.03 -11.43
C ILE A 42 -3.19 -0.16 -10.95
N SER A 43 -4.15 0.46 -11.62
CA SER A 43 -5.58 0.26 -11.34
C SER A 43 -6.03 -1.17 -11.65
N GLU A 44 -6.88 -1.72 -10.80
CA GLU A 44 -7.56 -2.98 -11.06
C GLU A 44 -8.51 -2.83 -12.28
N PRO A 45 -8.79 -3.91 -13.03
CA PRO A 45 -9.67 -3.86 -14.19
C PRO A 45 -11.05 -3.25 -13.87
N GLY A 46 -11.40 -2.18 -14.57
CA GLY A 46 -12.69 -1.49 -14.42
C GLY A 46 -12.77 -0.47 -13.28
N TYR A 47 -11.67 -0.21 -12.57
CA TYR A 47 -11.60 0.89 -11.61
C TYR A 47 -11.37 2.25 -12.30
N GLU A 48 -12.02 3.30 -11.80
CA GLU A 48 -12.00 4.64 -12.39
C GLU A 48 -11.56 5.72 -11.36
N PRO A 49 -10.64 6.64 -11.75
CA PRO A 49 -9.97 6.71 -13.05
C PRO A 49 -8.91 5.62 -13.24
N PRO A 50 -8.62 5.18 -14.48
CA PRO A 50 -7.52 4.27 -14.75
C PRO A 50 -6.20 4.94 -14.39
N LEU A 51 -5.29 4.17 -13.82
CA LEU A 51 -3.97 4.65 -13.46
C LEU A 51 -2.94 3.57 -13.77
N GLU A 52 -1.89 3.97 -14.46
CA GLU A 52 -0.65 3.22 -14.57
C GLU A 52 0.48 4.18 -14.26
N ALA A 53 1.17 3.93 -13.15
CA ALA A 53 2.24 4.79 -12.66
C ALA A 53 3.43 4.00 -12.16
N THR A 54 4.60 4.64 -12.24
CA THR A 54 5.89 4.10 -11.76
C THR A 54 6.37 4.94 -10.59
N PHE A 55 6.80 4.29 -9.50
CA PHE A 55 7.38 4.98 -8.35
C PHE A 55 8.77 5.52 -8.70
N ILE A 56 8.96 6.84 -8.55
CA ILE A 56 10.22 7.51 -8.88
C ILE A 56 11.22 7.38 -7.72
N HIS A 57 10.72 7.60 -6.51
CA HIS A 57 11.45 7.48 -5.25
C HIS A 57 10.43 7.37 -4.09
N GLY A 58 10.89 6.94 -2.94
CA GLY A 58 10.09 6.87 -1.72
C GLY A 58 10.85 6.20 -0.60
N SER A 59 10.29 6.23 0.60
CA SER A 59 10.81 5.44 1.70
C SER A 59 9.72 5.06 2.68
N ASP A 60 9.96 3.99 3.41
CA ASP A 60 9.19 3.58 4.58
C ASP A 60 10.01 3.77 5.86
N PHE A 61 9.42 4.46 6.83
CA PHE A 61 9.92 4.48 8.20
C PHE A 61 9.21 3.40 9.01
N ILE A 62 9.90 2.28 9.20
CA ILE A 62 9.41 1.14 9.96
C ILE A 62 9.78 1.30 11.42
N ARG A 63 8.76 1.44 12.27
CA ARG A 63 8.91 1.56 13.73
C ARG A 63 8.39 0.32 14.43
N ARG A 64 9.24 -0.35 15.21
CA ARG A 64 8.84 -1.48 16.06
C ARG A 64 8.25 -0.95 17.37
N ASP A 65 7.10 -1.49 17.77
CA ASP A 65 6.54 -1.22 19.09
C ASP A 65 7.48 -1.81 20.17
N PRO A 66 7.53 -1.25 21.39
CA PRO A 66 8.46 -1.69 22.43
C PRO A 66 8.30 -3.17 22.84
N ASP A 67 7.11 -3.74 22.70
CA ASP A 67 6.83 -5.15 22.97
C ASP A 67 7.18 -6.09 21.80
N GLY A 68 7.58 -5.53 20.65
CA GLY A 68 7.93 -6.26 19.44
C GLY A 68 6.75 -6.93 18.72
N GLN A 69 5.51 -6.75 19.17
CA GLN A 69 4.34 -7.44 18.59
C GLN A 69 3.87 -6.81 17.28
N TRP A 70 4.08 -5.50 17.16
CA TRP A 70 3.62 -4.73 16.01
C TRP A 70 4.73 -3.85 15.45
N VAL A 71 4.58 -3.59 14.17
CA VAL A 71 5.33 -2.57 13.45
C VAL A 71 4.35 -1.51 12.95
N LYS A 72 4.76 -0.24 13.01
CA LYS A 72 4.08 0.89 12.37
C LYS A 72 4.86 1.31 11.14
N LEU A 73 4.14 1.50 10.05
CA LEU A 73 4.67 1.95 8.76
C LEU A 73 4.35 3.43 8.58
N GLU A 74 5.27 4.17 7.97
CA GLU A 74 5.09 5.56 7.57
C GLU A 74 5.79 5.77 6.24
N VAL A 75 5.00 5.78 5.17
CA VAL A 75 5.48 5.84 3.79
C VAL A 75 5.14 7.16 3.14
N THR A 76 6.12 7.71 2.44
CA THR A 76 5.91 8.78 1.46
C THR A 76 6.73 8.49 0.21
N SER A 77 6.09 8.69 -0.94
CA SER A 77 6.65 8.43 -2.25
C SER A 77 6.04 9.37 -3.29
N VAL A 78 6.73 9.51 -4.42
CA VAL A 78 6.22 10.15 -5.63
C VAL A 78 6.16 9.11 -6.75
N ALA A 79 5.00 9.00 -7.38
CA ALA A 79 4.82 8.22 -8.60
C ALA A 79 4.59 9.15 -9.80
N ARG A 80 4.89 8.64 -11.00
CA ARG A 80 4.63 9.30 -12.27
C ARG A 80 3.78 8.41 -13.14
N ASP A 81 2.69 8.93 -13.66
CA ASP A 81 1.83 8.19 -14.58
C ASP A 81 2.41 8.18 -16.01
N THR A 82 1.75 7.46 -16.92
CA THR A 82 2.14 7.37 -18.34
C THR A 82 1.97 8.69 -19.10
N SER A 83 1.16 9.64 -18.60
CA SER A 83 1.03 11.00 -19.16
C SER A 83 2.18 11.93 -18.75
N GLY A 84 2.97 11.52 -17.75
CA GLY A 84 4.04 12.31 -17.15
C GLY A 84 3.61 13.11 -15.93
N SER A 85 2.32 13.07 -15.56
CA SER A 85 1.76 13.68 -14.36
C SER A 85 2.33 13.04 -13.09
N LEU A 86 2.45 13.84 -12.03
CA LEU A 86 2.96 13.41 -10.74
C LEU A 86 1.84 13.27 -9.72
N LEU A 87 2.00 12.28 -8.84
CA LEU A 87 1.15 12.10 -7.68
C LEU A 87 2.01 11.74 -6.47
N ARG A 88 1.67 12.32 -5.32
CA ARG A 88 2.17 11.84 -4.03
C ARG A 88 1.39 10.59 -3.66
N PHE A 89 2.11 9.56 -3.26
CA PHE A 89 1.58 8.34 -2.67
C PHE A 89 2.11 8.25 -1.24
N SER A 90 1.22 8.24 -0.26
CA SER A 90 1.61 8.10 1.14
C SER A 90 0.67 7.14 1.85
N TYR A 91 1.19 6.43 2.84
CA TYR A 91 0.37 5.60 3.70
C TYR A 91 0.97 5.47 5.09
N ASN A 92 0.09 5.23 6.05
CA ASN A 92 0.48 4.68 7.34
C ASN A 92 -0.14 3.30 7.48
N GLY A 93 0.49 2.42 8.24
CA GLY A 93 0.01 1.07 8.40
C GLY A 93 0.51 0.38 9.64
N VAL A 94 0.03 -0.85 9.81
CA VAL A 94 0.44 -1.75 10.87
C VAL A 94 0.76 -3.13 10.30
N VAL A 95 1.76 -3.77 10.87
CA VAL A 95 2.13 -5.16 10.55
C VAL A 95 2.21 -5.96 11.85
N ASN A 96 1.57 -7.13 11.87
CA ASN A 96 1.67 -8.07 12.97
C ASN A 96 2.96 -8.90 12.84
N MET A 97 3.83 -8.86 13.85
CA MET A 97 5.14 -9.52 13.83
C MET A 97 5.12 -11.02 14.16
N ALA A 98 3.96 -11.56 14.54
CA ALA A 98 3.77 -12.99 14.80
C ALA A 98 3.66 -13.82 13.49
N GLY A 99 3.25 -13.18 12.39
CA GLY A 99 3.12 -13.81 11.08
C GLY A 99 4.44 -13.97 10.33
N ASP A 100 4.35 -14.48 9.09
CA ASP A 100 5.51 -14.66 8.21
C ASP A 100 6.15 -13.31 7.82
N GLU A 101 5.38 -12.23 7.79
CA GLU A 101 5.87 -10.86 7.60
C GLU A 101 6.88 -10.48 8.67
N GLY A 102 6.68 -10.94 9.91
CA GLY A 102 7.63 -10.73 10.99
C GLY A 102 8.98 -11.39 10.73
N LYS A 103 9.00 -12.55 10.06
CA LYS A 103 10.26 -13.23 9.67
C LYS A 103 11.02 -12.40 8.65
N VAL A 104 10.31 -11.87 7.65
CA VAL A 104 10.89 -10.97 6.64
C VAL A 104 11.47 -9.73 7.30
N ILE A 105 10.71 -9.06 8.17
CA ILE A 105 11.14 -7.81 8.83
C ILE A 105 12.31 -8.03 9.80
N ARG A 106 12.45 -9.23 10.37
CA ARG A 106 13.63 -9.60 11.19
C ARG A 106 14.85 -9.97 10.36
N GLY A 107 14.68 -10.25 9.07
CA GLY A 107 15.76 -10.74 8.20
C GLY A 107 16.08 -12.22 8.42
N ASP A 108 15.07 -13.03 8.79
CA ASP A 108 15.25 -14.46 9.01
C ASP A 108 15.64 -15.15 7.68
N THR A 109 16.66 -16.02 7.69
CA THR A 109 17.20 -16.63 6.45
C THR A 109 16.24 -17.60 5.74
N ASN A 110 15.19 -18.03 6.43
CA ASN A 110 14.13 -18.89 5.89
C ASN A 110 12.84 -18.12 5.57
N ALA A 111 12.91 -16.79 5.53
CA ALA A 111 11.77 -15.97 5.12
C ALA A 111 11.44 -16.20 3.63
N THR A 112 10.16 -16.31 3.32
CA THR A 112 9.64 -16.55 1.97
C THR A 112 8.53 -15.56 1.65
N THR A 113 8.02 -15.60 0.42
CA THR A 113 6.83 -14.83 0.02
C THR A 113 5.69 -15.07 1.02
N THR A 114 5.11 -13.98 1.53
CA THR A 114 4.06 -14.04 2.56
C THR A 114 2.66 -14.00 1.94
N GLY A 115 1.67 -14.39 2.75
CA GLY A 115 0.26 -14.20 2.42
C GLY A 115 -0.19 -12.76 2.64
N PHE A 116 -1.47 -12.50 2.37
CA PHE A 116 -2.14 -11.27 2.80
C PHE A 116 -2.80 -11.46 4.18
N GLY A 117 -3.13 -10.36 4.86
CA GLY A 117 -3.96 -10.36 6.06
C GLY A 117 -3.24 -10.02 7.37
N ASN A 118 -1.92 -9.84 7.36
CA ASN A 118 -1.15 -9.42 8.55
C ASN A 118 -0.60 -7.99 8.46
N ALA A 119 -0.70 -7.36 7.29
CA ALA A 119 -0.28 -6.00 7.04
C ALA A 119 -1.45 -5.19 6.47
N PHE A 120 -1.82 -4.09 7.12
CA PHE A 120 -2.89 -3.21 6.67
C PHE A 120 -2.44 -1.76 6.65
N VAL A 121 -2.88 -1.03 5.62
CA VAL A 121 -2.47 0.35 5.35
C VAL A 121 -3.68 1.22 5.04
N GLN A 122 -3.57 2.52 5.34
CA GLN A 122 -4.46 3.57 4.85
C GLN A 122 -3.68 4.45 3.88
N ILE A 123 -4.15 4.54 2.63
CA ILE A 123 -3.42 5.22 1.55
C ILE A 123 -4.05 6.58 1.27
N ARG A 124 -3.20 7.56 0.94
CA ARG A 124 -3.60 8.89 0.46
C ARG A 124 -2.86 9.23 -0.82
N PHE A 125 -3.61 9.83 -1.74
CA PHE A 125 -3.11 10.40 -2.99
C PHE A 125 -3.26 11.91 -2.95
N GLU A 126 -2.29 12.63 -3.52
CA GLU A 126 -2.38 14.08 -3.75
C GLU A 126 -1.81 14.39 -5.13
N THR A 127 -2.55 15.16 -5.95
CA THR A 127 -2.15 15.53 -7.30
C THR A 127 -3.00 16.67 -7.87
N ASP A 128 -2.39 17.55 -8.64
CA ASP A 128 -3.11 18.57 -9.41
C ASP A 128 -3.51 18.09 -10.83
N ALA A 129 -3.16 16.86 -11.20
CA ALA A 129 -3.47 16.32 -12.51
C ALA A 129 -4.99 16.19 -12.70
N PRO A 130 -5.62 16.90 -13.66
CA PRO A 130 -7.08 16.97 -13.76
C PRO A 130 -7.76 15.60 -13.88
N GLY A 131 -7.15 14.66 -14.62
CA GLY A 131 -7.68 13.30 -14.80
C GLY A 131 -7.55 12.39 -13.59
N LEU A 132 -6.72 12.75 -12.61
CA LEU A 132 -6.46 11.96 -11.40
C LEU A 132 -6.97 12.63 -10.12
N LYS A 133 -7.56 13.83 -10.24
CA LYS A 133 -8.03 14.61 -9.09
C LYS A 133 -9.05 13.87 -8.22
N LEU A 134 -9.83 12.96 -8.80
CA LEU A 134 -10.76 12.15 -8.02
C LEU A 134 -10.06 11.23 -7.00
N LEU A 135 -8.79 10.88 -7.22
CA LEU A 135 -8.04 10.00 -6.33
C LEU A 135 -7.80 10.61 -4.95
N GLN A 136 -7.59 11.93 -4.85
CA GLN A 136 -7.38 12.59 -3.56
C GLN A 136 -8.66 12.79 -2.75
N ASP A 137 -9.82 12.73 -3.40
CA ASP A 137 -11.13 12.95 -2.76
C ASP A 137 -11.77 11.64 -2.26
N LYS A 138 -11.03 10.53 -2.31
CA LYS A 138 -11.46 9.19 -1.90
C LYS A 138 -10.61 8.65 -0.74
N LEU A 139 -11.16 7.68 -0.02
CA LEU A 139 -10.46 6.95 1.03
C LEU A 139 -10.03 5.58 0.54
N TYR A 140 -8.81 5.17 0.90
CA TYR A 140 -8.25 3.88 0.50
C TYR A 140 -7.66 3.14 1.66
N VAL A 141 -7.85 1.82 1.64
CA VAL A 141 -7.19 0.87 2.54
C VAL A 141 -6.58 -0.25 1.72
N GLY A 142 -5.53 -0.87 2.23
CA GLY A 142 -4.88 -1.97 1.53
C GLY A 142 -4.42 -3.07 2.47
N SER A 143 -4.28 -4.27 1.91
CA SER A 143 -3.58 -5.39 2.55
C SER A 143 -2.24 -5.59 1.85
N GLY A 144 -1.17 -5.68 2.63
CA GLY A 144 0.19 -5.89 2.14
C GLY A 144 0.66 -7.35 2.23
N ARG A 145 1.68 -7.67 1.45
CA ARG A 145 2.53 -8.86 1.58
C ARG A 145 3.96 -8.58 1.11
N PHE A 146 4.89 -9.46 1.46
CA PHE A 146 6.23 -9.48 0.86
C PHE A 146 6.30 -10.55 -0.23
N VAL A 147 6.91 -10.23 -1.36
CA VAL A 147 7.28 -11.18 -2.41
C VAL A 147 8.80 -11.30 -2.39
N ILE A 148 9.26 -12.53 -2.15
CA ILE A 148 10.67 -12.90 -2.04
C ILE A 148 10.95 -13.94 -3.12
N GLU A 149 11.88 -13.59 -4.00
CA GLU A 149 12.39 -14.42 -5.07
C GLU A 149 13.93 -14.37 -5.04
N GLU A 150 14.57 -15.48 -5.36
CA GLU A 150 16.03 -15.56 -5.39
C GLU A 150 16.62 -14.58 -6.42
N ASP A 151 17.72 -13.93 -6.05
CA ASP A 151 18.44 -12.93 -6.87
C ASP A 151 17.58 -11.74 -7.36
N ARG A 152 16.44 -11.47 -6.71
CA ARG A 152 15.61 -10.30 -6.99
C ARG A 152 15.45 -9.42 -5.77
N PRO A 153 15.23 -8.09 -5.96
CA PRO A 153 14.84 -7.21 -4.88
C PRO A 153 13.56 -7.73 -4.21
N VAL A 154 13.47 -7.57 -2.89
CA VAL A 154 12.21 -7.81 -2.18
C VAL A 154 11.17 -6.83 -2.70
N ILE A 155 9.97 -7.33 -3.02
CA ILE A 155 8.84 -6.51 -3.43
C ILE A 155 7.83 -6.49 -2.29
N VAL A 156 7.41 -5.29 -1.89
CA VAL A 156 6.23 -5.10 -1.05
C VAL A 156 5.04 -4.91 -1.98
N GLU A 157 4.08 -5.83 -1.94
CA GLU A 157 2.88 -5.77 -2.75
C GLU A 157 1.67 -5.40 -1.89
N TYR A 158 0.86 -4.45 -2.37
CA TYR A 158 -0.40 -4.08 -1.76
C TYR A 158 -1.56 -4.29 -2.74
N LYS A 159 -2.62 -4.96 -2.25
CA LYS A 159 -3.96 -4.89 -2.85
C LYS A 159 -4.73 -3.79 -2.16
N ILE A 160 -5.07 -2.74 -2.92
CA ILE A 160 -5.65 -1.49 -2.43
C ILE A 160 -7.11 -1.42 -2.88
N SER A 161 -7.98 -1.03 -1.96
CA SER A 161 -9.40 -0.84 -2.20
C SER A 161 -9.83 0.58 -1.85
N GLU A 162 -10.75 1.13 -2.64
CA GLU A 162 -11.53 2.31 -2.28
C GLU A 162 -12.53 1.92 -1.18
N VAL A 163 -12.64 2.76 -0.15
CA VAL A 163 -13.71 2.69 0.84
C VAL A 163 -14.93 3.41 0.29
N SER A 164 -16.04 2.67 0.17
CA SER A 164 -17.30 3.16 -0.38
C SER A 164 -18.47 2.74 0.50
N ALA A 165 -19.70 3.04 0.08
CA ALA A 165 -20.91 2.58 0.72
C ALA A 165 -21.96 2.21 -0.34
N GLN A 166 -22.78 1.20 -0.08
CA GLN A 166 -23.95 0.94 -0.92
C GLN A 166 -24.94 2.09 -0.73
N CYS A 167 -25.07 2.93 -1.75
CA CYS A 167 -26.08 3.97 -1.76
C CYS A 167 -27.46 3.30 -1.81
N ASN A 168 -28.23 3.38 -0.72
CA ASN A 168 -29.65 3.06 -0.74
C ASN A 168 -30.33 4.11 -1.62
N LYS A 169 -30.39 3.87 -2.94
CA LYS A 169 -31.32 4.61 -3.79
C LYS A 169 -32.71 4.27 -3.27
N GLY A 170 -33.28 5.17 -2.47
CA GLY A 170 -34.65 5.07 -2.01
C GLY A 170 -35.52 4.73 -3.21
N SER A 171 -36.38 3.72 -3.04
CA SER A 171 -37.46 3.43 -3.96
C SER A 171 -38.15 4.74 -4.31
N LYS A 172 -37.91 5.25 -5.52
CA LYS A 172 -38.85 6.17 -6.12
C LYS A 172 -40.11 5.32 -6.31
N ASN A 173 -41.06 5.48 -5.40
CA ASN A 173 -42.42 5.05 -5.65
C ASN A 173 -42.93 5.93 -6.78
N ASP A 174 -43.34 5.28 -7.87
CA ASP A 174 -44.15 5.84 -8.94
C ASP A 174 -45.44 6.49 -8.39
#